data_AF-A0A6H1W9V5-F1
#
_entry.id   AF-A0A6H1W9V5-F1
#
_cell.length_a   1.000
_cell.length_b   1.000
_cell.length_c   1.000
_cell.angle_alpha   90.00
_cell.angle_beta   90.00
_cell.angle_gamma   90.00
#
_symmetry.space_group_name_H-M   'P 1'
#
loop_
_entity.id
_entity.type
_entity.pdbx_description
1 polymer ?
#
loop_
_entity_poly.entity_id
_entity_poly.type
_entity_poly.pdbx_seq_one_letter_code
_entity_poly.pdbx_strand_id
1 'polypeptide(L)'
;MVAHVTPRLEQQLRDIFDKRDRQNMQPTIDAFLEVLAENPGNAYVLYDVGGSYDTAGEEETALGYYEQAMDAGLTGDTLRRCLLQYGSTLRNLGRFDESLAALEQALALYPKSESVRMWHALSLHAAGRSDAAVAELMELAVDHIRTEDLLRYEAAIRGNAEYLHSLDRG
;
A
#
# COMPACT_ATOMS: atom_id res chain seq x y z
N MET A 1 10.77 14.15 -17.53
CA MET A 1 9.53 14.94 -17.39
C MET A 1 8.64 14.19 -16.44
N VAL A 2 8.09 14.82 -15.39
CA VAL A 2 7.13 14.15 -14.51
C VAL A 2 5.89 13.82 -15.34
N ALA A 3 5.43 12.57 -15.34
CA ALA A 3 4.21 12.19 -16.03
C ALA A 3 3.06 13.05 -15.48
N HIS A 4 2.48 13.90 -16.31
CA HIS A 4 1.42 14.81 -15.90
C HIS A 4 0.08 14.26 -16.38
N VAL A 5 -0.86 14.06 -15.45
CA VAL A 5 -2.22 13.64 -15.80
C VAL A 5 -3.01 14.89 -16.17
N THR A 6 -3.57 14.92 -17.38
CA THR A 6 -4.45 16.03 -17.77
C THR A 6 -5.80 15.88 -17.06
N PRO A 7 -6.57 16.95 -16.82
CA PRO A 7 -7.90 16.83 -16.20
C PRO A 7 -8.85 15.89 -16.93
N ARG A 8 -8.72 15.80 -18.27
CA ARG A 8 -9.46 14.85 -19.10
C ARG A 8 -9.04 13.41 -18.81
N LEU A 9 -7.74 13.12 -18.79
CA LEU A 9 -7.22 11.79 -18.48
C LEU A 9 -7.60 11.38 -17.06
N GLU A 10 -7.46 12.29 -16.07
CA GLU A 10 -7.89 12.01 -14.71
C GLU A 10 -9.38 11.65 -14.63
N GLN A 11 -10.23 12.37 -15.36
CA GLN A 11 -11.66 12.06 -15.39
C GLN A 11 -11.93 10.70 -16.03
N GLN A 12 -11.24 10.38 -17.12
CA GLN A 12 -11.37 9.07 -17.78
C GLN A 12 -10.96 7.92 -16.85
N LEU A 13 -9.85 8.05 -16.12
CA LEU A 13 -9.41 7.05 -15.15
C LEU A 13 -10.43 6.88 -14.01
N ARG A 14 -10.98 7.99 -13.49
CA ARG A 14 -12.07 7.96 -12.50
C ARG A 14 -13.30 7.24 -13.03
N ASP A 15 -13.74 7.54 -14.26
CA ASP A 15 -14.93 6.94 -14.86
C ASP A 15 -14.78 5.41 -15.05
N ILE A 16 -13.58 4.94 -15.40
CA ILE A 16 -13.27 3.51 -15.49
C ILE A 16 -13.32 2.88 -14.09
N PHE A 17 -12.65 3.51 -13.12
CA PHE A 17 -12.59 3.01 -11.75
C PHE A 17 -13.96 2.93 -11.09
N ASP A 18 -14.82 3.93 -11.28
CA ASP A 18 -16.17 3.99 -10.68
C ASP A 18 -17.12 2.92 -11.23
N LYS A 19 -16.89 2.46 -12.47
CA LYS A 19 -17.67 1.39 -13.11
C LYS A 19 -17.16 -0.02 -12.84
N ARG A 20 -16.04 -0.17 -12.11
CA ARG A 20 -15.40 -1.47 -11.92
C ARG A 20 -16.32 -2.45 -11.20
N ASP A 21 -16.32 -3.69 -11.69
CA ASP A 21 -16.92 -4.81 -11.00
C ASP A 21 -15.81 -5.64 -10.36
N ARG A 22 -15.75 -5.63 -9.02
CA ARG A 22 -14.73 -6.40 -8.30
C ARG A 22 -14.88 -7.91 -8.44
N GLN A 23 -16.06 -8.39 -8.87
CA GLN A 23 -16.28 -9.81 -9.16
C GLN A 23 -15.87 -10.17 -10.59
N ASN A 24 -15.70 -9.17 -11.47
CA ASN A 24 -15.28 -9.34 -12.86
C ASN A 24 -14.43 -8.15 -13.32
N MET A 25 -13.14 -8.18 -13.00
CA MET A 25 -12.23 -7.07 -13.28
C MET A 25 -11.76 -6.99 -14.74
N GLN A 26 -12.00 -8.01 -15.57
CA GLN A 26 -11.49 -8.05 -16.95
C GLN A 26 -11.90 -6.82 -17.77
N PRO A 27 -13.17 -6.36 -17.79
CA PRO A 27 -13.54 -5.15 -18.53
C PRO A 27 -12.85 -3.88 -18.02
N THR A 28 -12.55 -3.81 -16.72
CA THR A 28 -11.81 -2.70 -16.12
C THR A 28 -10.34 -2.72 -16.55
N ILE A 29 -9.73 -3.91 -16.55
CA ILE A 29 -8.35 -4.11 -17.04
C ILE A 29 -8.26 -3.71 -18.51
N ASP A 30 -9.16 -4.21 -19.36
CA ASP A 30 -9.18 -3.91 -20.80
C ASP A 30 -9.29 -2.39 -21.04
N ALA A 31 -10.20 -1.71 -20.33
CA ALA A 31 -10.37 -0.27 -20.45
C ALA A 31 -9.11 0.51 -20.02
N PHE A 32 -8.44 0.13 -18.93
CA PHE A 32 -7.19 0.79 -18.53
C PHE A 32 -6.04 0.49 -19.49
N LEU A 33 -5.98 -0.71 -20.08
CA LEU A 33 -4.99 -1.06 -21.09
C LEU A 33 -5.16 -0.25 -22.39
N GLU A 34 -6.39 0.04 -22.80
CA GLU A 34 -6.67 0.95 -23.91
C GLU A 34 -6.13 2.37 -23.61
N VAL A 35 -6.39 2.88 -22.40
CA VAL A 35 -5.86 4.18 -21.97
C VAL A 35 -4.33 4.18 -21.93
N LEU A 36 -3.71 3.08 -21.49
CA LEU A 36 -2.26 2.93 -21.46
C LEU A 36 -1.66 2.90 -22.87
N ALA A 37 -2.33 2.26 -23.83
CA ALA A 37 -1.90 2.23 -25.22
C ALA A 37 -1.88 3.64 -25.85
N GLU A 38 -2.82 4.50 -25.46
CA GLU A 38 -2.85 5.91 -25.87
C GLU A 38 -1.86 6.79 -25.10
N ASN A 39 -1.44 6.36 -23.91
CA ASN A 39 -0.58 7.10 -22.99
C ASN A 39 0.61 6.24 -22.51
N PRO A 40 1.47 5.74 -23.41
CA PRO A 40 2.52 4.78 -23.07
C PRO A 40 3.49 5.38 -22.05
N GLY A 41 3.74 4.63 -20.97
CA GLY A 41 4.65 5.05 -19.89
C GLY A 41 4.06 6.09 -18.93
N ASN A 42 2.75 6.38 -18.99
CA ASN A 42 2.13 7.25 -17.99
C ASN A 42 2.06 6.53 -16.63
N ALA A 43 2.79 7.06 -15.64
CA ALA A 43 2.91 6.49 -14.30
C ALA A 43 1.57 6.21 -13.61
N TYR A 44 0.58 7.09 -13.77
CA TYR A 44 -0.71 6.96 -13.10
C TYR A 44 -1.59 5.90 -13.76
N VAL A 45 -1.53 5.80 -15.09
CA VAL A 45 -2.24 4.75 -15.83
C VAL A 45 -1.63 3.38 -15.52
N LEU A 46 -0.28 3.28 -15.49
CA LEU A 46 0.43 2.06 -15.09
C LEU A 46 0.01 1.60 -13.69
N TYR A 47 -0.12 2.53 -12.74
CA TYR A 47 -0.61 2.24 -11.39
C TYR A 47 -2.05 1.70 -11.38
N ASP A 48 -2.97 2.31 -12.13
CA ASP A 48 -4.36 1.86 -12.21
C ASP A 48 -4.50 0.49 -12.90
N VAL A 49 -3.67 0.19 -13.91
CA VAL A 49 -3.56 -1.15 -14.51
C VAL A 49 -3.08 -2.16 -13.47
N GLY A 50 -1.99 -1.85 -12.75
CA GLY A 50 -1.46 -2.71 -11.69
C GLY A 50 -2.50 -2.99 -10.60
N GLY A 51 -3.20 -1.95 -10.11
CA GLY A 51 -4.29 -2.09 -9.15
C GLY A 51 -5.47 -2.93 -9.65
N SER A 52 -5.71 -2.94 -10.96
CA SER A 52 -6.77 -3.74 -11.55
C SER A 52 -6.41 -5.22 -11.60
N TYR A 53 -5.16 -5.56 -11.95
CA TYR A 53 -4.65 -6.93 -11.87
C TYR A 53 -4.57 -7.44 -10.42
N ASP A 54 -4.12 -6.60 -9.47
CA ASP A 54 -4.08 -6.95 -8.04
C ASP A 54 -5.49 -7.27 -7.53
N THR A 55 -6.49 -6.46 -7.88
CA THR A 55 -7.89 -6.72 -7.52
C THR A 55 -8.44 -8.01 -8.16
N ALA A 56 -7.90 -8.41 -9.32
CA ALA A 56 -8.28 -9.64 -10.01
C ALA A 56 -7.59 -10.90 -9.45
N GLY A 57 -6.62 -10.76 -8.52
CA GLY A 57 -5.82 -11.88 -8.02
C GLY A 57 -4.73 -12.33 -9.00
N GLU A 58 -4.26 -11.41 -9.85
CA GLU A 58 -3.15 -11.64 -10.79
C GLU A 58 -1.91 -10.90 -10.25
N GLU A 59 -1.43 -11.30 -9.07
CA GLU A 59 -0.48 -10.53 -8.26
C GLU A 59 0.88 -10.33 -8.95
N GLU A 60 1.41 -11.33 -9.64
CA GLU A 60 2.70 -11.21 -10.36
C GLU A 60 2.63 -10.18 -11.48
N THR A 61 1.50 -10.13 -12.20
CA THR A 61 1.27 -9.13 -13.24
C THR A 61 1.17 -7.74 -12.62
N ALA A 62 0.48 -7.62 -11.48
CA ALA A 62 0.34 -6.36 -10.75
C ALA A 62 1.69 -5.77 -10.31
N LEU A 63 2.60 -6.60 -9.77
CA LEU A 63 3.93 -6.16 -9.35
C LEU A 63 4.69 -5.48 -10.49
N GLY A 64 4.71 -6.10 -11.68
CA GLY A 64 5.41 -5.55 -12.83
C GLY A 64 4.87 -4.17 -13.27
N TYR A 65 3.57 -3.94 -13.12
CA TYR A 65 2.97 -2.63 -13.40
C TYR A 65 3.25 -1.60 -12.30
N TYR A 66 3.26 -1.99 -11.03
CA TYR A 66 3.65 -1.10 -9.94
C TYR A 66 5.09 -0.63 -10.05
N GLU A 67 6.02 -1.53 -10.39
CA GLU A 67 7.43 -1.22 -10.64
C GLU A 67 7.57 -0.20 -11.77
N GLN A 68 6.94 -0.46 -12.92
CA GLN A 68 6.93 0.48 -14.04
C GLN A 68 6.31 1.83 -13.66
N ALA A 69 5.24 1.86 -12.86
CA ALA A 69 4.61 3.09 -12.41
C ALA A 69 5.55 3.92 -11.53
N MET A 70 6.26 3.28 -10.61
CA MET A 70 7.25 3.95 -9.75
C MET A 70 8.41 4.49 -10.59
N ASP A 71 8.95 3.70 -11.52
CA ASP A 71 10.03 4.10 -12.43
C ASP A 71 9.63 5.26 -13.35
N ALA A 72 8.36 5.30 -13.76
CA ALA A 72 7.79 6.38 -14.58
C ALA A 72 7.56 7.69 -13.79
N GLY A 73 7.78 7.69 -12.46
CA GLY A 73 7.80 8.89 -11.64
C GLY A 73 6.47 9.24 -10.99
N LEU A 74 5.79 8.27 -10.37
CA LEU A 74 4.70 8.54 -9.42
C LEU A 74 5.17 9.48 -8.31
N THR A 75 4.27 10.35 -7.84
CA THR A 75 4.54 11.26 -6.72
C THR A 75 3.32 11.42 -5.80
N GLY A 76 3.52 12.07 -4.65
CA GLY A 76 2.44 12.46 -3.74
C GLY A 76 1.69 11.26 -3.15
N ASP A 77 0.38 11.40 -2.96
CA ASP A 77 -0.46 10.35 -2.37
C ASP A 77 -0.55 9.09 -3.25
N THR A 78 -0.47 9.24 -4.58
CA THR A 78 -0.51 8.08 -5.48
C THR A 78 0.74 7.21 -5.33
N LEU A 79 1.94 7.81 -5.19
CA LEU A 79 3.15 7.03 -4.89
C LEU A 79 3.03 6.30 -3.55
N ARG A 80 2.50 6.97 -2.51
CA ARG A 80 2.24 6.33 -1.20
C ARG A 80 1.33 5.10 -1.33
N ARG A 81 0.23 5.22 -2.09
CA ARG A 81 -0.70 4.11 -2.33
C ARG A 81 -0.04 3.01 -3.15
N CYS A 82 0.74 3.36 -4.17
CA CYS A 82 1.47 2.39 -4.98
C CYS A 82 2.45 1.55 -4.15
N LEU A 83 3.29 2.18 -3.32
CA LEU A 83 4.22 1.47 -2.44
C LEU A 83 3.49 0.56 -1.43
N LEU A 84 2.37 1.04 -0.86
CA LEU A 84 1.54 0.23 0.03
C LEU A 84 0.97 -1.00 -0.68
N GLN A 85 0.38 -0.81 -1.86
CA GLN A 85 -0.20 -1.90 -2.64
C GLN A 85 0.88 -2.88 -3.11
N TYR A 86 2.01 -2.39 -3.61
CA TYR A 86 3.18 -3.19 -3.98
C TYR A 86 3.65 -4.07 -2.80
N GLY A 87 3.82 -3.48 -1.62
CA GLY A 87 4.15 -4.23 -0.41
C GLY A 87 3.09 -5.26 -0.03
N SER A 88 1.80 -4.93 -0.16
CA SER A 88 0.69 -5.86 0.07
C SER A 88 0.71 -7.04 -0.91
N THR A 89 0.95 -6.78 -2.19
CA THR A 89 1.01 -7.78 -3.26
C THR A 89 2.20 -8.71 -3.05
N LEU A 90 3.38 -8.19 -2.70
CA LEU A 90 4.55 -8.99 -2.31
C LEU A 90 4.24 -9.93 -1.13
N ARG A 91 3.54 -9.43 -0.12
CA ARG A 91 3.12 -10.25 1.04
C ARG A 91 2.18 -11.38 0.60
N ASN A 92 1.21 -11.08 -0.26
CA ASN A 92 0.26 -12.10 -0.75
C ASN A 92 0.98 -13.20 -1.55
N LEU A 93 2.06 -12.85 -2.25
CA LEU A 93 2.94 -13.79 -2.96
C LEU A 93 3.93 -14.55 -2.06
N GLY A 94 3.91 -14.31 -0.74
CA GLY A 94 4.84 -14.95 0.20
C GLY A 94 6.24 -14.32 0.26
N ARG A 95 6.46 -13.20 -0.44
CA ARG A 95 7.74 -12.47 -0.51
C ARG A 95 7.84 -11.49 0.67
N PHE A 96 7.87 -12.03 1.88
CA PHE A 96 7.69 -11.25 3.12
C PHE A 96 8.81 -10.23 3.38
N ASP A 97 10.07 -10.59 3.17
CA ASP A 97 11.19 -9.66 3.40
C ASP A 97 11.15 -8.47 2.43
N GLU A 98 10.78 -8.72 1.18
CA GLU A 98 10.63 -7.67 0.16
C GLU A 98 9.42 -6.78 0.45
N SER A 99 8.32 -7.37 0.94
CA SER A 99 7.15 -6.64 1.39
C SER A 99 7.49 -5.68 2.53
N LEU A 100 8.22 -6.15 3.54
CA LEU A 100 8.70 -5.33 4.66
C LEU A 100 9.59 -4.20 4.16
N ALA A 101 10.58 -4.48 3.30
CA ALA A 101 11.48 -3.47 2.76
C ALA A 101 10.72 -2.38 1.97
N ALA A 102 9.73 -2.77 1.16
CA ALA A 102 8.90 -1.82 0.40
C ALA A 102 8.05 -0.93 1.33
N LEU A 103 7.46 -1.51 2.39
CA LEU A 103 6.65 -0.78 3.35
C LEU A 103 7.49 0.11 4.27
N GLU A 104 8.71 -0.30 4.62
CA GLU A 104 9.69 0.53 5.32
C GLU A 104 10.11 1.74 4.47
N GLN A 105 10.35 1.54 3.17
CA GLN A 105 10.58 2.64 2.24
C GLN A 105 9.38 3.60 2.19
N ALA A 106 8.17 3.06 2.15
CA ALA A 106 6.95 3.86 2.19
C ALA A 106 6.83 4.66 3.50
N LEU A 107 7.18 4.08 4.65
CA LEU A 107 7.19 4.78 5.94
C LEU A 107 8.28 5.85 6.02
N ALA A 108 9.44 5.64 5.40
CA ALA A 108 10.50 6.65 5.33
C ALA A 108 10.05 7.89 4.53
N LEU A 109 9.31 7.68 3.43
CA LEU A 109 8.77 8.77 2.61
C LEU A 109 7.50 9.40 3.20
N TYR A 110 6.66 8.59 3.85
CA TYR A 110 5.35 8.97 4.38
C TYR A 110 5.18 8.55 5.85
N PRO A 111 5.96 9.13 6.78
CA PRO A 111 6.05 8.65 8.19
C PRO A 111 4.75 8.78 8.99
N LYS A 112 3.80 9.59 8.52
CA LYS A 112 2.48 9.81 9.12
C LYS A 112 1.37 8.97 8.47
N SER A 113 1.73 8.05 7.57
CA SER A 113 0.74 7.24 6.85
C SER A 113 0.27 6.07 7.71
N GLU A 114 -0.86 6.25 8.37
CA GLU A 114 -1.56 5.23 9.17
C GLU A 114 -1.78 3.94 8.38
N SER A 115 -2.26 4.05 7.13
CA SER A 115 -2.50 2.89 6.28
C SER A 115 -1.21 2.15 5.92
N VAL A 116 -0.08 2.84 5.79
CA VAL A 116 1.19 2.14 5.52
C VAL A 116 1.65 1.39 6.77
N ARG A 117 1.54 2.00 7.96
CA ARG A 117 1.84 1.32 9.25
C ARG A 117 0.96 0.09 9.45
N MET A 118 -0.34 0.20 9.19
CA MET A 118 -1.23 -0.97 9.30
C MET A 118 -0.82 -2.11 8.36
N TRP A 119 -0.39 -1.81 7.13
CA TRP A 119 0.03 -2.85 6.18
C TRP A 119 1.42 -3.38 6.50
N HIS A 120 2.30 -2.55 7.07
CA HIS A 120 3.60 -2.97 7.61
C HIS A 120 3.40 -3.97 8.76
N ALA A 121 2.52 -3.67 9.72
CA ALA A 121 2.14 -4.61 10.79
C ALA A 121 1.57 -5.94 10.26
N LEU A 122 0.72 -5.91 9.22
CA LEU A 122 0.23 -7.14 8.60
C LEU A 122 1.36 -7.94 7.93
N SER A 123 2.36 -7.28 7.37
CA SER A 123 3.52 -7.92 6.72
C SER A 123 4.51 -8.47 7.76
N LEU A 124 4.68 -7.79 8.90
CA LEU A 124 5.39 -8.31 10.07
C LEU A 124 4.76 -9.61 10.55
N HIS A 125 3.43 -9.64 10.70
CA HIS A 125 2.71 -10.85 11.08
C HIS A 125 2.91 -11.99 10.07
N ALA A 126 2.78 -11.71 8.76
CA ALA A 126 2.99 -12.71 7.72
C ALA A 126 4.44 -13.26 7.71
N ALA A 127 5.43 -12.42 8.07
CA ALA A 127 6.82 -12.81 8.26
C ALA A 127 7.10 -13.57 9.58
N GLY A 128 6.08 -13.85 10.38
CA GLY A 128 6.21 -14.51 11.69
C GLY A 128 6.60 -13.58 12.84
N ARG A 129 6.77 -12.28 12.59
CA ARG A 129 7.12 -11.24 13.58
C ARG A 129 5.86 -10.67 14.22
N SER A 130 5.11 -11.54 14.91
CA SER A 130 3.78 -11.21 15.41
C SER A 130 3.81 -10.28 16.62
N ASP A 131 4.83 -10.34 17.48
CA ASP A 131 4.93 -9.45 18.63
C ASP A 131 5.17 -8.00 18.17
N ALA A 132 6.05 -7.79 17.20
CA ALA A 132 6.31 -6.50 16.59
C ALA A 132 5.08 -5.96 15.84
N ALA A 133 4.31 -6.82 15.18
CA ALA A 133 3.05 -6.43 14.55
C ALA A 133 2.04 -5.89 15.58
N VAL A 134 1.87 -6.59 16.71
CA VAL A 134 0.97 -6.15 17.79
C VAL A 134 1.47 -4.85 18.42
N ALA A 135 2.78 -4.75 18.69
CA ALA A 135 3.39 -3.54 19.22
C ALA A 135 3.09 -2.31 18.35
N GLU A 136 3.32 -2.42 17.03
CA GLU A 136 3.08 -1.32 16.09
C GLU A 136 1.61 -0.90 16.04
N LEU A 137 0.68 -1.86 16.09
CA LEU A 137 -0.76 -1.56 16.14
C LEU A 137 -1.18 -0.92 17.46
N MET A 138 -0.55 -1.30 18.58
CA MET A 138 -0.78 -0.66 19.88
C MET A 138 -0.30 0.79 19.89
N GLU A 139 0.87 1.06 19.32
CA GLU A 139 1.40 2.41 19.16
C GLU A 139 0.50 3.26 18.27
N LEU A 140 0.09 2.73 17.11
CA LEU A 140 -0.85 3.40 16.22
C LEU A 140 -2.18 3.68 16.93
N ALA A 141 -2.72 2.72 17.68
CA ALA A 141 -3.96 2.89 18.41
C ALA A 141 -3.87 4.02 19.46
N VAL A 142 -2.80 4.07 20.25
CA VAL A 142 -2.67 5.08 21.32
C VAL A 142 -2.37 6.49 20.76
N ASP A 143 -1.74 6.58 19.58
CA ASP A 143 -1.51 7.84 18.89
C ASP A 143 -2.82 8.48 18.38
N HIS A 144 -3.81 7.68 17.99
CA HIS A 144 -5.04 8.16 17.35
C HIS A 144 -6.32 8.07 18.19
N ILE A 145 -6.42 7.11 19.12
CA ILE A 145 -7.58 6.96 20.00
C ILE A 145 -7.34 7.77 21.27
N ARG A 146 -7.93 8.98 21.34
CA ARG A 146 -7.67 9.95 22.42
C ARG A 146 -8.83 10.05 23.43
N THR A 147 -9.31 8.92 23.93
CA THR A 147 -10.37 8.88 24.98
C THR A 147 -9.77 9.01 26.37
N GLU A 148 -10.47 9.65 27.32
CA GLU A 148 -9.98 9.79 28.71
C GLU A 148 -9.58 8.47 29.36
N ASP A 149 -10.29 7.39 29.05
CA ASP A 149 -10.00 6.06 29.58
C ASP A 149 -8.66 5.52 29.04
N LEU A 150 -8.42 5.60 27.73
CA LEU A 150 -7.17 5.12 27.13
C LEU A 150 -5.96 5.98 27.54
N LEU A 151 -6.17 7.30 27.68
CA LEU A 151 -5.14 8.24 28.12
C LEU A 151 -4.56 7.89 29.50
N ARG A 152 -5.36 7.34 30.41
CA ARG A 152 -4.90 6.89 31.74
C ARG A 152 -3.88 5.76 31.65
N TYR A 153 -3.91 4.97 30.57
CA TYR A 153 -3.05 3.81 30.36
C TYR A 153 -2.00 4.02 29.27
N GLU A 154 -1.88 5.23 28.68
CA GLU A 154 -0.97 5.48 27.55
C GLU A 154 0.46 5.03 27.83
N ALA A 155 1.02 5.39 28.98
CA ALA A 155 2.37 4.97 29.37
C ALA A 155 2.51 3.44 29.49
N ALA A 156 1.49 2.76 30.00
CA ALA A 156 1.48 1.30 30.12
C ALA A 156 1.37 0.63 28.74
N ILE A 157 0.52 1.16 27.85
CA ILE A 157 0.37 0.66 26.47
C ILE A 157 1.70 0.77 25.73
N ARG A 158 2.36 1.93 25.79
CA ARG A 158 3.67 2.14 25.15
C ARG A 158 4.75 1.23 25.75
N GLY A 159 4.80 1.08 27.07
CA GLY A 159 5.74 0.15 27.71
C GLY A 159 5.54 -1.32 27.31
N ASN A 160 4.29 -1.75 27.09
CA ASN A 160 4.01 -3.09 26.56
C ASN A 160 4.40 -3.23 25.08
N ALA A 161 4.19 -2.19 24.26
CA ALA A 161 4.65 -2.19 22.87
C ALA A 161 6.19 -2.29 22.78
N GLU A 162 6.92 -1.53 23.60
CA GLU A 162 8.38 -1.62 23.70
C GLU A 162 8.86 -3.02 24.09
N TYR A 163 8.18 -3.65 25.05
CA TYR A 163 8.47 -5.03 25.45
C TYR A 163 8.22 -6.02 24.30
N LEU A 164 7.09 -5.93 23.61
CA LEU A 164 6.77 -6.79 22.46
C LEU A 164 7.80 -6.64 21.32
N HIS A 165 8.26 -5.42 21.03
CA HIS A 165 9.36 -5.20 20.08
C HIS A 165 10.69 -5.86 20.47
N SER A 166 10.85 -6.29 21.73
CA SER A 166 12.06 -7.00 22.18
C SER A 166 11.99 -8.51 21.96
N LEU A 167 10.80 -9.08 21.76
CA LEU A 167 10.58 -10.54 21.70
C LEU A 167 10.93 -11.16 20.35
N ASP A 168 10.64 -10.46 19.24
CA ASP A 168 10.92 -10.93 17.87
C ASP A 168 12.40 -10.87 17.47
N ARG A 169 13.32 -10.64 18.41
CA ARG A 169 14.79 -10.61 18.18
C ARG A 169 15.51 -11.89 18.62
N GLY A 170 14.75 -12.93 18.96
CA GLY A 170 15.24 -14.24 19.43
C GLY A 170 15.46 -15.26 18.32
#